data_AF-A0A2M7R1C8-F1
#
_entry.id   AF-A0A2M7R1C8-F1
#
_cell.length_a   1.000
_cell.length_b   1.000
_cell.length_c   1.000
_cell.angle_alpha   90.00
_cell.angle_beta   90.00
_cell.angle_gamma   90.00
#
_symmetry.space_group_name_H-M   'P 1'
#
loop_
_entity.id
_entity.type
_entity.pdbx_description
1 polymer ?
#
loop_
_entity_poly.entity_id
_entity_poly.type
_entity_poly.pdbx_seq_one_letter_code
_entity_poly.pdbx_strand_id
1 'polypeptide(L)' 'MRPRLYLKLGDVVRHRHYRAWGNGEVIEEKHSTLPGGLCLVRVSFEDGIERTFINDLNSECCCYYAGLRL' A
#
# COMPACT_ATOMS: atom_id res chain seq x y z
N MET A 1 -3.85 -5.37 20.43
CA MET A 1 -3.03 -5.48 19.21
C MET A 1 -3.57 -4.50 18.19
N ARG A 2 -2.77 -3.54 17.71
CA ARG A 2 -3.19 -2.73 16.55
C ARG A 2 -3.24 -3.67 15.33
N PRO A 3 -4.30 -3.67 14.52
CA PRO A 3 -4.35 -4.53 13.34
C PRO A 3 -3.10 -4.29 12.49
N ARG A 4 -2.44 -5.37 12.09
CA ARG A 4 -1.31 -5.30 11.15
C ARG A 4 -1.87 -4.70 9.87
N LEU A 5 -1.39 -3.51 9.52
CA LEU A 5 -1.83 -2.78 8.33
C LEU A 5 -1.15 -3.41 7.13
N TYR A 6 -1.67 -4.57 6.74
CA TYR A 6 -1.27 -5.32 5.57
C TYR A 6 -2.39 -5.18 4.56
N LEU A 7 -2.12 -4.42 3.49
CA LEU A 7 -3.11 -4.08 2.48
C LEU A 7 -3.40 -5.30 1.58
N LYS A 8 -4.65 -5.46 1.17
CA LYS A 8 -5.12 -6.53 0.29
C LYS A 8 -5.85 -5.96 -0.91
N LEU A 9 -5.98 -6.76 -1.96
CA LEU A 9 -6.80 -6.43 -3.12
C LEU A 9 -8.22 -6.00 -2.69
N GLY A 10 -8.67 -4.84 -3.19
CA GLY A 10 -9.96 -4.22 -2.87
C GLY A 10 -9.98 -3.30 -1.65
N ASP A 11 -8.89 -3.24 -0.87
CA ASP A 11 -8.82 -2.29 0.25
C ASP A 11 -8.84 -0.85 -0.28
N VAL A 12 -9.67 -0.01 0.36
CA VAL A 12 -9.70 1.43 0.11
C VAL A 12 -8.76 2.12 1.07
N VAL A 13 -7.94 3.03 0.55
CA VAL A 13 -6.87 3.70 1.30
C VAL A 13 -6.81 5.19 1.02
N ARG A 14 -6.16 5.92 1.92
CA ARG A 14 -5.80 7.34 1.75
C ARG A 14 -4.34 7.57 2.10
N HIS A 15 -3.72 8.53 1.42
CA HIS A 15 -2.37 8.96 1.74
C HIS A 15 -2.36 10.19 2.66
N ARG A 16 -1.79 10.07 3.86
CA ARG A 16 -1.78 11.15 4.86
C ARG A 16 -1.09 12.44 4.36
N HIS A 17 0.01 12.29 3.63
CA HIS A 17 0.85 13.39 3.16
C HIS A 17 0.43 13.95 1.79
N TYR A 18 -0.33 13.18 1.00
CA TYR A 18 -0.70 13.53 -0.37
C TYR A 18 -2.22 13.47 -0.53
N ARG A 19 -2.90 14.35 0.20
CA ARG A 19 -4.37 14.38 0.23
C ARG A 19 -5.00 14.66 -1.14
N ALA A 20 -4.27 15.34 -2.02
CA ALA A 20 -4.69 15.64 -3.38
C ALA A 20 -4.88 14.39 -4.27
N TRP A 21 -4.33 13.24 -3.88
CA TRP A 21 -4.55 11.98 -4.62
C TRP A 21 -5.96 11.42 -4.42
N GLY A 22 -6.70 11.90 -3.41
CA GLY A 22 -8.01 11.38 -3.06
C GLY A 22 -7.97 10.00 -2.40
N ASN A 23 -9.08 9.26 -2.48
CA ASN A 23 -9.12 7.85 -2.12
C ASN A 23 -8.36 7.03 -3.17
N GLY A 24 -7.83 5.88 -2.76
CA GLY A 24 -7.33 4.89 -3.68
C GLY A 24 -7.84 3.50 -3.35
N GLU A 25 -7.92 2.63 -4.35
CA GLU A 25 -8.26 1.22 -4.21
C GLU A 25 -7.04 0.37 -4.55
N VAL A 26 -6.75 -0.64 -3.72
CA VAL A 26 -5.71 -1.62 -4.01
C VAL A 26 -6.18 -2.53 -5.13
N ILE A 27 -5.58 -2.39 -6.31
CA ILE A 27 -5.96 -3.13 -7.52
C ILE A 27 -5.03 -4.31 -7.81
N GLU A 28 -3.91 -4.41 -7.10
CA GLU A 28 -2.96 -5.53 -7.24
C GLU A 28 -2.20 -5.76 -5.95
N GLU A 29 -1.93 -7.02 -5.65
CA GLU A 29 -1.10 -7.49 -4.55
C GLU A 29 -0.12 -8.54 -5.09
N LYS A 30 1.19 -8.35 -4.87
CA LYS A 30 2.26 -9.22 -5.35
C LYS A 30 3.15 -9.65 -4.21
N HIS A 31 3.37 -10.96 -4.09
CA HIS A 31 4.19 -11.57 -3.05
C HIS A 31 5.31 -12.37 -3.72
N SER A 32 6.54 -12.10 -3.31
CA SER A 32 7.65 -12.99 -3.63
C SER A 32 7.64 -14.21 -2.73
N THR A 33 7.93 -15.38 -3.30
CA THR A 33 8.09 -16.65 -2.57
C THR A 33 9.56 -16.94 -2.23
N LEU A 34 10.49 -16.09 -2.68
CA LEU A 34 11.91 -16.25 -2.44
C LEU A 34 12.33 -15.63 -1.10
N PRO A 35 13.31 -16.22 -0.39
CA PRO A 35 13.89 -15.60 0.80
C PRO A 35 14.41 -14.18 0.50
N GLY A 36 13.98 -13.20 1.30
CA GLY A 36 14.34 -11.79 1.11
C GLY A 36 13.57 -11.07 0.00
N GLY A 37 12.55 -11.71 -0.59
CA GLY A 37 11.69 -11.09 -1.59
C GLY A 37 10.74 -10.04 -1.01
N LEU A 38 10.21 -9.18 -1.87
CA LEU A 38 9.31 -8.08 -1.50
C LEU A 38 7.84 -8.48 -1.62
N CYS A 39 7.00 -7.91 -0.74
CA CYS A 39 5.56 -7.77 -0.98
C CYS A 39 5.26 -6.36 -1.49
N LEU A 40 4.46 -6.25 -2.54
CA LEU A 40 4.09 -5.00 -3.18
C LEU A 40 2.57 -4.92 -3.33
N VAL A 41 2.03 -3.70 -3.29
CA VAL A 41 0.64 -3.41 -3.68
C VAL A 41 0.61 -2.27 -4.68
N ARG A 42 -0.30 -2.34 -5.65
CA ARG A 42 -0.60 -1.24 -6.58
C ARG A 42 -1.94 -0.64 -6.22
N VAL A 43 -1.97 0.68 -6.06
CA VAL A 43 -3.16 1.45 -5.68
C VAL A 43 -3.53 2.37 -6.82
N SER A 44 -4.78 2.31 -7.26
CA SER A 44 -5.36 3.28 -8.19
C SER A 44 -6.02 4.40 -7.41
N PHE A 45 -5.53 5.63 -7.55
CA PHE A 45 -6.06 6.79 -6.84
C PHE A 45 -7.05 7.59 -7.69
N GLU A 46 -7.92 8.36 -7.04
CA GLU A 46 -8.92 9.23 -7.69
C GLU A 46 -8.31 10.32 -8.58
N ASP A 47 -7.02 10.65 -8.39
CA ASP A 47 -6.28 11.52 -9.30
C ASP A 47 -5.93 10.87 -10.65
N GLY A 48 -6.34 9.61 -10.85
CA GLY A 48 -6.14 8.85 -12.08
C GLY A 48 -4.75 8.23 -12.21
N ILE A 49 -3.90 8.33 -11.17
CA ILE A 49 -2.54 7.82 -11.20
C ILE A 49 -2.42 6.59 -10.29
N GLU A 50 -1.95 5.50 -10.88
CA GLU A 50 -1.60 4.29 -10.13
C GLU A 50 -0.22 4.40 -9.50
N ARG A 51 -0.09 3.91 -8.26
CA ARG A 51 1.17 3.96 -7.51
C ARG A 51 1.43 2.64 -6.80
N THR A 52 2.68 2.20 -6.81
CA THR A 52 3.10 0.94 -6.18
C THR A 52 3.82 1.23 -4.87
N PHE A 53 3.51 0.45 -3.82
CA PHE A 53 4.10 0.57 -2.50
C PHE A 53 4.58 -0.78 -1.98
N ILE A 54 5.58 -0.75 -1.09
CA ILE A 54 6.04 -1.94 -0.37
C ILE A 54 5.03 -2.26 0.73
N ASN A 55 4.46 -3.47 0.71
CA ASN A 55 3.47 -3.94 1.67
C ASN A 55 4.13 -4.90 2.69
N ASP A 56 5.27 -4.50 3.26
CA ASP A 56 6.00 -5.29 4.25
C ASP A 56 6.38 -4.42 5.44
N LEU A 57 5.85 -4.74 6.63
CA LEU A 57 6.10 -4.00 7.88
C LEU A 57 7.55 -4.10 8.37
N ASN A 58 8.32 -5.07 7.88
CA ASN A 58 9.76 -5.19 8.17
C ASN A 58 10.61 -4.29 7.26
N SER A 59 10.04 -3.73 6.19
CA SER A 59 10.71 -2.76 5.34
C SER A 59 10.55 -1.34 5.90
N GLU A 60 11.65 -0.59 5.95
CA GLU A 60 11.61 0.84 6.31
C GLU A 60 10.76 1.66 5.32
N CYS A 61 10.63 1.18 4.08
CA CYS A 61 9.83 1.78 3.02
C CYS A 61 8.38 1.26 2.96
N CYS A 62 7.90 0.58 4.00
CA CYS A 62 6.52 0.08 4.07
C CYS A 62 5.50 1.19 3.76
N CYS A 63 4.45 0.85 3.02
CA CYS A 63 3.31 1.72 2.71
C CYS A 63 2.76 2.40 3.96
N TYR A 64 2.69 1.68 5.08
CA TYR A 64 2.25 2.23 6.37
C TYR A 64 3.16 3.37 6.86
N TYR A 65 4.49 3.21 6.77
CA TYR A 65 5.44 4.24 7.16
C TYR A 65 5.48 5.40 6.16
N ALA A 66 5.28 5.10 4.86
CA ALA A 66 5.16 6.11 3.81
C ALA A 66 3.91 6.99 3.95
N GLY A 67 2.88 6.52 4.65
CA GLY A 67 1.71 7.32 5.02
C GLY A 67 0.36 6.81 4.51
N LEU A 68 0.30 5.61 3.93
CA LEU A 68 -0.95 4.94 3.56
C LEU A 68 -1.74 4.50 4.80
N ARG A 69 -3.05 4.72 4.77
CA ARG A 69 -4.00 4.34 5.83
C ARG A 69 -5.23 3.71 5.18
N LEU A 70 -5.73 2.62 5.78
CA LEU A 70 -7.09 2.12 5.59
C LEU A 70 -8.11 3.15 6.11
#